data_AF-A0A7C8EJ33-F1
#
_entry.id   AF-A0A7C8EJ33-F1
#
_cell.length_a   1.000
_cell.length_b   1.000
_cell.length_c   1.000
_cell.angle_alpha   90.00
_cell.angle_beta   90.00
_cell.angle_gamma   90.00
#
_symmetry.space_group_name_H-M   'P 1'
#
loop_
_entity.id
_entity.type
_entity.pdbx_description
1 polymer ?
#
loop_
_entity_poly.entity_id
_entity_poly.type
_entity_poly.pdbx_seq_one_letter_code
_entity_poly.pdbx_strand_id
1 'polypeptide(L)'
;MGLSGFLGRRNIQDLEVILETPEESYDSIPFVSVVRLINKKRFMPSFLIRCNILNYKVFFPFIDNNTSTVAYTEMRFKGRGKHKIDRIYVCSVFPFNFFVRCKSLSQPLEVLIFPAPLVCDSGYFDISEEKQHRGEVNSDKPGFDSDMISIRNYIPGDPFKLINWKATAKTGNLKTKELSSLLYEPVIIDLKDIPFDLEKKLSCAVFMINSLYKQGIPFGLRIDDKLFPPECSQSHKIRLLRELALYGSQNQR
;
A
#
# COMPACT_ATOMS: atom_id res chain seq x y z
N MET A 1 0.28 51.24 13.13
CA MET A 1 0.07 50.05 12.26
C MET A 1 1.06 48.88 12.50
N GLY A 2 1.83 48.84 13.60
CA GLY A 2 2.85 47.79 13.82
C GLY A 2 2.32 46.46 14.38
N LEU A 3 1.27 46.50 15.22
CA LEU A 3 0.81 45.32 15.96
C LEU A 3 0.16 44.25 15.05
N SER A 4 -0.62 44.66 14.05
CA SER A 4 -1.24 43.72 13.09
C SER A 4 -0.21 43.02 12.21
N GLY A 5 0.83 43.74 11.78
CA GLY A 5 1.95 43.17 11.03
C GLY A 5 2.74 42.15 11.86
N PHE A 6 3.01 42.50 13.12
CA PHE A 6 3.69 41.63 14.08
C PHE A 6 2.90 40.35 14.37
N LEU A 7 1.60 40.47 14.67
CA LEU A 7 0.71 39.34 14.92
C LEU A 7 0.60 38.43 13.70
N GLY A 8 0.43 39.00 12.50
CA GLY A 8 0.38 38.20 11.27
C GLY A 8 1.69 37.46 10.99
N ARG A 9 2.86 38.07 11.26
CA ARG A 9 4.16 37.40 11.10
C ARG A 9 4.33 36.26 12.10
N ARG A 10 4.02 36.48 13.38
CA ARG A 10 4.05 35.42 14.41
C ARG A 10 3.06 34.31 14.12
N ASN A 11 1.92 34.60 13.50
CA ASN A 11 0.88 33.62 13.19
C ASN A 11 1.37 32.48 12.27
N ILE A 12 2.28 32.77 11.33
CA ILE A 12 2.82 31.77 10.39
C ILE A 12 4.26 31.31 10.70
N GLN A 13 4.83 31.80 11.80
CA GLN A 13 6.18 31.44 12.24
C GLN A 13 6.20 30.05 12.91
N ASP A 14 7.32 29.33 12.90
CA ASP A 14 7.51 28.05 13.61
C ASP A 14 6.37 27.03 13.44
N LEU A 15 5.80 27.02 12.23
CA LEU A 15 4.86 26.03 11.76
C LEU A 15 5.62 24.98 10.93
N GLU A 16 5.29 23.72 11.17
CA GLU A 16 5.78 22.58 10.39
C GLU A 16 4.59 21.86 9.76
N VAL A 17 4.76 21.43 8.52
CA VAL A 17 3.76 20.68 7.77
C VAL A 17 4.34 19.31 7.46
N ILE A 18 3.59 18.27 7.81
CA ILE A 18 3.90 16.90 7.43
C ILE A 18 2.77 16.42 6.52
N LEU A 19 3.16 15.82 5.39
CA LEU A 19 2.24 15.13 4.49
C LEU A 19 2.38 13.63 4.72
N GLU A 20 1.31 13.00 5.17
CA GLU A 20 1.22 11.55 5.30
C GLU A 20 0.40 11.03 4.12
N THR A 21 1.04 10.28 3.23
CA THR A 21 0.39 9.62 2.09
C THR A 21 0.13 8.16 2.43
N PRO A 22 -0.92 7.53 1.85
CA PRO A 22 -1.16 6.10 2.04
C PRO A 22 0.02 5.29 1.48
N GLU A 23 0.23 4.09 2.05
CA GLU A 23 1.30 3.17 1.61
C GLU A 23 1.17 2.78 0.13
N GLU A 24 -0.06 2.76 -0.38
CA GLU A 24 -0.38 2.47 -1.77
C GLU A 24 -1.02 3.69 -2.44
N SER A 25 -0.26 4.33 -3.32
CA SER A 25 -0.71 5.45 -4.16
C SER A 25 -0.38 5.13 -5.60
N TYR A 26 -1.37 5.13 -6.49
CA TYR A 26 -1.21 4.72 -7.89
C TYR A 26 -1.25 5.91 -8.85
N ASP A 27 -0.54 5.82 -9.97
CA ASP A 27 -0.50 6.85 -11.00
C ASP A 27 -1.92 7.19 -11.46
N SER A 28 -2.24 8.49 -11.46
CA SER A 28 -3.48 9.03 -11.98
C SER A 28 -4.77 8.59 -11.26
N ILE A 29 -4.65 7.80 -10.20
CA ILE A 29 -5.75 7.44 -9.31
C ILE A 29 -5.72 8.39 -8.11
N PRO A 30 -6.82 9.09 -7.79
CA PRO A 30 -6.85 9.97 -6.62
C PRO A 30 -6.75 9.17 -5.32
N PHE A 31 -6.05 9.74 -4.34
CA PHE A 31 -5.90 9.18 -3.01
C PHE A 31 -6.00 10.26 -1.93
N VAL A 32 -6.53 9.91 -0.77
CA VAL A 32 -6.63 10.84 0.36
C VAL A 32 -5.31 10.86 1.11
N SER A 33 -4.74 12.04 1.26
CA SER A 33 -3.55 12.29 2.07
C SER A 33 -3.91 13.11 3.30
N VAL A 34 -3.17 12.89 4.39
CA VAL A 34 -3.34 13.64 5.63
C VAL A 34 -2.28 14.75 5.66
N VAL A 35 -2.73 15.98 5.81
CA VAL A 35 -1.86 17.13 6.06
C VAL A 35 -1.91 17.44 7.55
N ARG A 36 -0.80 17.18 8.23
CA ARG A 36 -0.62 17.50 9.63
C ARG A 36 0.10 18.84 9.74
N LEU A 37 -0.53 19.79 10.44
CA LEU A 37 0.07 21.08 10.74
C LEU A 37 0.42 21.13 12.23
N ILE A 38 1.70 21.36 12.51
CA ILE A 38 2.27 21.38 13.86
C ILE A 38 2.64 22.83 14.19
N ASN A 39 2.11 23.33 15.30
CA ASN A 39 2.48 24.63 15.84
C ASN A 39 3.53 24.47 16.94
N LYS A 40 4.81 24.76 16.63
CA LYS A 40 5.93 24.61 17.58
C LYS A 40 6.13 25.82 18.50
N LYS A 41 5.24 26.81 18.45
CA LYS A 41 5.35 28.02 19.27
C LYS A 41 4.99 27.69 20.71
N ARG A 42 5.74 28.28 21.66
CA ARG A 42 5.53 28.08 23.09
C ARG A 42 4.27 28.75 23.65
N PHE A 43 3.85 29.90 23.12
CA PHE A 43 2.83 30.76 23.78
C PHE A 43 1.74 31.32 22.86
N MET A 44 1.80 31.08 21.55
CA MET A 44 0.86 31.70 20.62
C MET A 44 0.18 30.63 19.74
N PRO A 45 -1.15 30.57 19.72
CA PRO A 45 -1.87 29.76 18.76
C PRO A 45 -1.71 30.32 17.33
N SER A 46 -2.21 29.57 16.35
CA SER A 46 -2.22 29.94 14.95
C SER A 46 -3.64 29.92 14.42
N PHE A 47 -4.03 30.95 13.68
CA PHE A 47 -5.38 31.14 13.18
C PHE A 47 -5.42 31.25 11.66
N LEU A 48 -6.50 30.76 11.05
CA LEU A 48 -6.81 30.93 9.64
C LEU A 48 -5.61 30.57 8.74
N ILE A 49 -5.02 29.41 8.99
CA ILE A 49 -3.85 28.94 8.25
C ILE A 49 -4.30 28.19 7.01
N ARG A 50 -3.80 28.60 5.84
CA ARG A 50 -3.92 27.86 4.58
C ARG A 50 -2.57 27.24 4.25
N CYS A 51 -2.53 25.92 4.17
CA CYS A 51 -1.39 25.19 3.65
C CYS A 51 -1.61 24.92 2.16
N ASN A 52 -0.71 25.43 1.32
CA ASN A 52 -0.69 25.16 -0.11
C ASN A 52 0.43 24.17 -0.40
N ILE A 53 0.08 22.99 -0.88
CA ILE A 53 1.00 21.91 -1.24
C ILE A 53 0.79 21.66 -2.74
N LEU A 54 1.75 22.02 -3.59
CA LEU A 54 1.55 22.06 -5.04
C LEU A 54 0.32 22.92 -5.42
N ASN A 55 -0.73 22.29 -5.97
CA ASN A 55 -2.00 22.91 -6.34
C ASN A 55 -3.10 22.64 -5.30
N TYR A 56 -2.82 21.86 -4.26
CA TYR A 56 -3.76 21.48 -3.21
C TYR A 56 -3.74 22.52 -2.09
N LYS A 57 -4.92 22.86 -1.58
CA LYS A 57 -5.10 23.86 -0.52
C LYS A 57 -5.86 23.24 0.63
N VAL A 58 -5.29 23.32 1.83
CA VAL A 58 -5.87 22.79 3.06
C VAL A 58 -5.99 23.93 4.07
N PHE A 59 -7.14 24.01 4.73
CA PHE A 59 -7.45 25.10 5.64
C PHE A 59 -7.56 24.62 7.08
N PHE A 60 -6.87 25.32 7.97
CA PHE A 60 -6.87 25.10 9.41
C PHE A 60 -7.38 26.37 10.11
N PRO A 61 -8.59 26.35 10.67
CA PRO A 61 -9.17 27.55 11.28
C PRO A 61 -8.42 27.96 12.55
N PHE A 62 -7.98 26.99 13.35
CA PHE A 62 -7.33 27.20 14.65
C PHE A 62 -6.39 26.04 14.99
N ILE A 63 -5.25 26.37 15.61
CA ILE A 63 -4.25 25.41 16.10
C ILE A 63 -3.62 26.01 17.35
N ASP A 64 -3.68 25.29 18.47
CA ASP A 64 -3.12 25.81 19.72
C ASP A 64 -1.59 25.76 19.74
N ASN A 65 -0.96 26.44 20.69
CA ASN A 65 0.49 26.40 20.88
C ASN A 65 0.97 24.98 21.27
N ASN A 66 2.10 24.53 20.74
CA ASN A 66 2.65 23.18 20.96
C ASN A 66 1.69 22.01 20.66
N THR A 67 0.75 22.20 19.73
CA THR A 67 -0.18 21.15 19.29
C THR A 67 -0.03 20.85 17.81
N SER A 68 -0.62 19.74 17.38
CA SER A 68 -0.79 19.40 15.97
C SER A 68 -2.26 19.20 15.67
N THR A 69 -2.68 19.60 14.47
CA THR A 69 -3.99 19.25 13.91
C THR A 69 -3.83 18.62 12.55
N VAL A 70 -4.86 17.92 12.09
CA VAL A 70 -4.87 17.22 10.81
C VAL A 70 -6.04 17.67 9.96
N ALA A 71 -5.82 17.68 8.66
CA ALA A 71 -6.87 17.84 7.68
C ALA A 71 -6.58 16.94 6.49
N TYR A 72 -7.64 16.54 5.79
CA TYR A 72 -7.56 15.58 4.70
C TYR A 72 -7.64 16.30 3.37
N THR A 73 -6.88 15.83 2.38
CA THR A 73 -6.94 16.37 1.02
C THR A 73 -6.78 15.24 0.02
N GLU A 74 -7.62 15.27 -1.02
CA GLU A 74 -7.53 14.35 -2.14
C GLU A 74 -6.43 14.83 -3.09
N MET A 75 -5.43 13.97 -3.31
CA MET A 75 -4.28 14.25 -4.16
C MET A 75 -4.26 13.28 -5.34
N ARG A 76 -3.69 13.74 -6.45
CA ARG A 76 -3.51 12.96 -7.68
C ARG A 76 -2.20 13.36 -8.34
N PHE A 77 -1.34 12.38 -8.55
CA PHE A 77 -0.08 12.56 -9.26
C PHE A 77 -0.20 11.93 -10.65
N LYS A 78 0.53 12.50 -11.62
CA LYS A 78 0.67 11.93 -12.97
C LYS A 78 2.10 11.43 -13.14
N GLY A 79 2.23 10.20 -13.62
CA GLY A 79 3.50 9.49 -13.75
C GLY A 79 3.86 8.72 -12.48
N ARG A 80 4.45 7.54 -12.65
CA ARG A 80 5.00 6.71 -11.57
C ARG A 80 6.37 7.22 -11.08
N GLY A 81 6.81 6.69 -9.96
CA GLY A 81 8.13 6.94 -9.38
C GLY A 81 8.10 7.95 -8.23
N LYS A 82 9.28 8.52 -7.92
CA LYS A 82 9.43 9.49 -6.83
C LYS A 82 9.03 10.89 -7.30
N HIS A 83 8.05 11.47 -6.64
CA HIS A 83 7.63 12.85 -6.83
C HIS A 83 8.16 13.70 -5.69
N LYS A 84 8.94 14.72 -6.04
CA LYS A 84 9.48 15.69 -5.09
C LYS A 84 8.54 16.90 -5.00
N ILE A 85 8.11 17.23 -3.79
CA ILE A 85 7.22 18.35 -3.48
C ILE A 85 8.06 19.46 -2.85
N ASP A 86 8.50 20.39 -3.68
CA ASP A 86 9.35 21.52 -3.26
C ASP A 86 8.55 22.80 -2.99
N ARG A 87 7.26 22.82 -3.37
CA ARG A 87 6.40 24.01 -3.31
C ARG A 87 5.37 23.86 -2.20
N ILE A 88 5.79 24.15 -0.98
CA ILE A 88 4.94 24.16 0.21
C ILE A 88 4.92 25.57 0.78
N TYR A 89 3.72 26.13 0.92
CA TYR A 89 3.52 27.46 1.46
C TYR A 89 2.47 27.44 2.56
N VAL A 90 2.77 28.14 3.64
CA VAL A 90 1.80 28.41 4.70
C VAL A 90 1.41 29.87 4.62
N CYS A 91 0.13 30.12 4.38
CA CYS A 91 -0.42 31.45 4.22
C CYS A 91 -1.48 31.75 5.27
N SER A 92 -1.62 33.01 5.67
CA SER A 92 -2.69 33.44 6.56
C SER A 92 -3.11 34.88 6.27
N VAL A 93 -4.39 35.14 6.52
CA VAL A 93 -5.02 36.46 6.44
C VAL A 93 -5.19 37.11 7.81
N PHE A 94 -4.81 36.42 8.88
CA PHE A 94 -4.93 36.92 10.25
C PHE A 94 -4.05 38.17 10.48
N PRO A 95 -4.50 39.16 11.27
CA PRO A 95 -5.75 39.20 12.04
C PRO A 95 -6.97 39.84 11.35
N PHE A 96 -6.77 40.76 10.39
CA PHE A 96 -7.86 41.60 9.85
C PHE A 96 -8.08 41.45 8.33
N ASN A 97 -7.43 40.47 7.68
CA ASN A 97 -7.54 40.23 6.24
C ASN A 97 -7.17 41.44 5.33
N PHE A 98 -6.37 42.39 5.83
CA PHE A 98 -5.84 43.49 5.01
C PHE A 98 -4.71 43.06 4.08
N PHE A 99 -3.99 41.98 4.43
CA PHE A 99 -2.91 41.42 3.64
C PHE A 99 -2.81 39.91 3.89
N VAL A 100 -2.37 39.17 2.86
CA VAL A 100 -2.04 37.74 3.00
C VAL A 100 -0.54 37.64 3.30
N ARG A 101 -0.17 37.02 4.41
CA ARG A 101 1.23 36.65 4.68
C ARG A 101 1.44 35.19 4.30
N CYS A 102 2.47 34.92 3.53
CA CYS A 102 2.88 33.57 3.16
C CYS A 102 4.34 33.33 3.55
N LYS A 103 4.63 32.10 3.96
CA LYS A 103 5.98 31.59 4.22
C LYS A 103 6.17 30.28 3.48
N SER A 104 7.26 30.15 2.74
CA SER A 104 7.66 28.87 2.15
C SER A 104 8.27 27.97 3.23
N LEU A 105 7.95 26.68 3.19
CA LEU A 105 8.61 25.67 4.01
C LEU A 105 9.76 25.05 3.21
N SER A 106 10.94 24.99 3.83
CA SER A 106 12.19 24.58 3.20
C SER A 106 12.43 23.08 3.16
N GLN A 107 11.54 22.27 3.75
CA GLN A 107 11.65 20.82 3.76
C GLN A 107 10.93 20.23 2.54
N PRO A 108 11.64 19.68 1.56
CA PRO A 108 11.00 18.99 0.45
C PRO A 108 10.35 17.69 0.96
N LEU A 109 9.14 17.41 0.50
CA LEU A 109 8.45 16.15 0.78
C LEU A 109 8.61 15.22 -0.43
N GLU A 110 8.77 13.93 -0.19
CA GLU A 110 8.83 12.92 -1.26
C GLU A 110 7.62 12.00 -1.18
N VAL A 111 6.97 11.76 -2.32
CA VAL A 111 5.85 10.82 -2.47
C VAL A 111 6.22 9.79 -3.51
N LEU A 112 6.02 8.51 -3.20
CA LEU A 112 6.24 7.42 -4.14
C LEU A 112 4.91 7.01 -4.77
N ILE A 113 4.83 7.07 -6.10
CA ILE A 113 3.64 6.72 -6.87
C ILE A 113 3.91 5.44 -7.65
N PHE A 114 3.07 4.43 -7.45
CA PHE A 114 3.12 3.15 -8.14
C PHE A 114 2.52 3.23 -9.55
N PRO A 115 2.96 2.42 -10.51
CA PRO A 115 2.27 2.29 -11.80
C PRO A 115 0.79 1.95 -11.59
N ALA A 116 -0.11 2.57 -12.35
CA ALA A 116 -1.53 2.24 -12.25
C ALA A 116 -1.78 0.78 -12.66
N PRO A 117 -2.56 -0.02 -11.90
CA PRO A 117 -2.88 -1.39 -12.28
C PRO A 117 -3.65 -1.39 -13.61
N LEU A 118 -3.16 -2.14 -14.58
CA LEU A 118 -3.85 -2.37 -15.85
C LEU A 118 -4.31 -3.83 -15.89
N VAL A 119 -5.61 -4.05 -16.07
CA VAL A 119 -6.15 -5.40 -16.28
C VAL A 119 -5.51 -5.95 -17.55
N CYS A 120 -4.76 -7.03 -17.39
CA CYS A 120 -4.21 -7.79 -18.50
C CYS A 120 -4.83 -9.18 -18.45
N ASP A 121 -5.43 -9.60 -19.56
CA ASP A 121 -5.70 -11.01 -19.80
C ASP A 121 -4.36 -11.69 -20.10
N SER A 122 -3.61 -12.00 -19.05
CA SER A 122 -2.52 -12.94 -19.20
C SER A 122 -3.15 -14.33 -19.30
N GLY A 123 -3.49 -14.77 -20.52
CA GLY A 123 -3.69 -16.19 -20.83
C GLY A 123 -2.47 -17.08 -20.50
N TYR A 124 -1.41 -16.50 -19.91
CA TYR A 124 -0.22 -17.13 -19.38
C TYR A 124 -0.33 -17.59 -17.92
N PHE A 125 -1.37 -17.17 -17.19
CA PHE A 125 -1.53 -17.50 -15.76
C PHE A 125 -2.97 -17.93 -15.43
N ASP A 126 -3.58 -18.76 -16.28
CA ASP A 126 -4.68 -19.63 -15.87
C ASP A 126 -4.12 -20.66 -14.87
N ILE A 127 -3.99 -20.24 -13.63
CA ILE A 127 -3.57 -21.08 -12.50
C ILE A 127 -4.69 -22.08 -12.14
N SER A 128 -5.85 -21.99 -12.79
CA SER A 128 -7.03 -22.81 -12.50
C SER A 128 -7.14 -24.12 -13.31
N GLU A 129 -6.61 -24.24 -14.53
CA GLU A 129 -7.02 -25.37 -15.39
C GLU A 129 -5.91 -26.35 -15.80
N GLU A 130 -4.67 -25.91 -16.08
CA GLU A 130 -3.69 -26.83 -16.68
C GLU A 130 -2.81 -27.63 -15.70
N LYS A 131 -2.76 -27.26 -14.42
CA LYS A 131 -1.87 -27.93 -13.44
C LYS A 131 -2.57 -28.86 -12.45
N GLN A 132 -3.90 -28.97 -12.50
CA GLN A 132 -4.61 -30.04 -11.77
C GLN A 132 -4.34 -31.45 -12.33
N HIS A 133 -3.82 -31.56 -13.57
CA HIS A 133 -3.63 -32.85 -14.23
C HIS A 133 -2.31 -33.60 -13.94
N ARG A 134 -1.47 -33.15 -13.00
CA ARG A 134 -0.22 -33.88 -12.65
C ARG A 134 -0.21 -34.55 -11.27
N GLY A 135 -1.37 -34.72 -10.64
CA GLY A 135 -1.48 -35.42 -9.36
C GLY A 135 -2.67 -36.36 -9.19
N GLU A 136 -3.51 -36.58 -10.21
CA GLU A 136 -4.63 -37.52 -10.12
C GLU A 136 -4.19 -38.95 -10.39
N VAL A 137 -3.71 -39.62 -9.34
CA VAL A 137 -3.82 -41.07 -9.23
C VAL A 137 -4.68 -41.39 -8.02
N ASN A 138 -5.92 -41.78 -8.33
CA ASN A 138 -6.89 -42.55 -7.54
C ASN A 138 -7.53 -41.88 -6.31
N SER A 139 -8.85 -41.64 -6.37
CA SER A 139 -9.83 -42.67 -6.03
C SER A 139 -11.27 -42.17 -6.16
N ASP A 140 -12.08 -42.89 -6.94
CA ASP A 140 -13.54 -42.77 -6.99
C ASP A 140 -14.19 -42.89 -5.61
N LYS A 141 -14.98 -41.87 -5.22
CA LYS A 141 -16.25 -42.02 -4.47
C LYS A 141 -16.99 -40.67 -4.35
N PRO A 142 -18.33 -40.65 -4.53
CA PRO A 142 -19.10 -39.42 -4.42
C PRO A 142 -19.36 -39.09 -2.95
N GLY A 143 -19.02 -37.88 -2.56
CA GLY A 143 -19.27 -37.34 -1.22
C GLY A 143 -19.10 -35.83 -1.24
N PHE A 144 -20.23 -35.14 -1.33
CA PHE A 144 -20.33 -33.69 -1.26
C PHE A 144 -20.03 -33.25 0.18
N ASP A 145 -18.76 -32.96 0.46
CA ASP A 145 -18.33 -32.03 1.50
C ASP A 145 -16.98 -31.49 1.03
N SER A 146 -17.01 -30.25 0.57
CA SER A 146 -15.86 -29.50 0.07
C SER A 146 -14.82 -29.37 1.18
N ASP A 147 -13.74 -30.13 1.04
CA ASP A 147 -12.38 -29.97 1.58
C ASP A 147 -11.83 -31.35 1.95
N MET A 148 -10.96 -31.91 1.12
CA MET A 148 -10.29 -33.19 1.38
C MET A 148 -9.38 -33.06 2.61
N ILE A 149 -9.91 -33.46 3.77
CA ILE A 149 -9.21 -33.58 5.05
C ILE A 149 -8.52 -34.95 5.09
N SER A 150 -7.19 -35.00 5.07
CA SER A 150 -6.47 -36.25 5.36
C SER A 150 -6.62 -36.58 6.85
N ILE A 151 -6.77 -37.87 7.18
CA ILE A 151 -6.95 -38.33 8.55
C ILE A 151 -5.73 -39.16 8.94
N ARG A 152 -4.93 -38.68 9.90
CA ARG A 152 -3.76 -39.39 10.43
C ARG A 152 -3.95 -39.85 11.88
N ASN A 153 -3.04 -40.70 12.35
CA ASN A 153 -2.97 -41.04 13.77
C ASN A 153 -2.57 -39.80 14.58
N TYR A 154 -3.21 -39.65 15.74
CA TYR A 154 -2.86 -38.61 16.72
C TYR A 154 -1.42 -38.80 17.18
N ILE A 155 -0.64 -37.71 17.16
CA ILE A 155 0.68 -37.66 17.75
C ILE A 155 0.59 -36.81 19.03
N PRO A 156 1.19 -37.23 20.15
CA PRO A 156 1.26 -36.43 21.37
C PRO A 156 1.82 -35.02 21.08
N GLY A 157 1.01 -33.99 21.31
CA GLY A 157 1.31 -32.60 20.93
C GLY A 157 0.31 -32.02 19.92
N ASP A 158 -0.46 -32.86 19.23
CA ASP A 158 -1.54 -32.38 18.35
C ASP A 158 -2.65 -31.70 19.17
N PRO A 159 -3.18 -30.54 18.70
CA PRO A 159 -4.29 -29.85 19.36
C PRO A 159 -5.55 -30.73 19.45
N PHE A 160 -6.15 -30.83 20.64
CA PHE A 160 -7.39 -31.60 20.85
C PHE A 160 -8.55 -31.18 19.94
N LYS A 161 -8.59 -29.91 19.52
CA LYS A 161 -9.59 -29.38 18.57
C LYS A 161 -9.56 -30.05 17.20
N LEU A 162 -8.43 -30.64 16.82
CA LEU A 162 -8.24 -31.31 15.55
C LEU A 162 -8.57 -32.81 15.63
N ILE A 163 -8.99 -33.35 16.78
CA ILE A 163 -9.36 -34.76 16.90
C ILE A 163 -10.63 -35.05 16.09
N ASN A 164 -10.54 -36.03 15.20
CA ASN A 164 -11.67 -36.52 14.45
C ASN A 164 -12.38 -37.62 15.24
N TRP A 165 -13.30 -37.23 16.14
CA TRP A 165 -14.04 -38.16 16.99
C TRP A 165 -14.79 -39.26 16.22
N LYS A 166 -15.30 -38.95 15.01
CA LYS A 166 -16.00 -39.93 14.16
C LYS A 166 -15.04 -41.02 13.63
N ALA A 167 -13.83 -40.63 13.22
CA ALA A 167 -12.82 -41.57 12.76
C ALA A 167 -12.18 -42.36 13.94
N THR A 168 -11.98 -41.69 15.08
CA THR A 168 -11.52 -42.31 16.33
C THR A 168 -12.47 -43.40 16.80
N ALA A 169 -13.78 -43.12 16.84
CA ALA A 169 -14.79 -44.10 17.24
C ALA A 169 -14.83 -45.34 16.34
N LYS A 170 -14.56 -45.16 15.03
CA LYS A 170 -14.57 -46.26 14.06
C LYS A 170 -13.30 -47.13 14.11
N THR A 171 -12.16 -46.55 14.44
CA THR A 171 -10.85 -47.23 14.41
C THR A 171 -10.30 -47.61 15.78
N GLY A 172 -10.90 -47.13 16.87
CA GLY A 172 -10.46 -47.36 18.25
C GLY A 172 -9.18 -46.61 18.65
N ASN A 173 -8.54 -45.93 17.71
CA ASN A 173 -7.32 -45.17 17.92
C ASN A 173 -7.59 -43.68 17.69
N LEU A 174 -6.98 -42.79 18.49
CA LEU A 174 -7.12 -41.35 18.31
C LEU A 174 -6.63 -40.93 16.91
N LYS A 175 -7.53 -40.29 16.16
CA LYS A 175 -7.26 -39.75 14.83
C LYS A 175 -7.33 -38.23 14.84
N THR A 176 -6.45 -37.56 14.13
CA THR A 176 -6.46 -36.11 13.93
C THR A 176 -6.78 -35.77 12.48
N LYS A 177 -7.57 -34.71 12.30
CA LYS A 177 -7.79 -34.04 11.02
C LYS A 177 -6.51 -33.29 10.69
N GLU A 178 -5.89 -33.66 9.58
CA GLU A 178 -4.83 -32.88 8.98
C GLU A 178 -5.49 -31.89 8.02
N LEU A 179 -5.36 -30.61 8.33
CA LEU A 179 -5.77 -29.55 7.43
C LEU A 179 -4.80 -29.59 6.26
N SER A 180 -5.27 -30.02 5.09
CA SER A 180 -4.53 -29.77 3.86
C SER A 180 -4.43 -28.26 3.72
N SER A 181 -3.24 -27.71 3.95
CA SER A 181 -2.94 -26.40 3.39
C SER A 181 -3.13 -26.58 1.88
N LEU A 182 -4.14 -25.95 1.30
CA LEU A 182 -4.17 -25.68 -0.14
C LEU A 182 -2.89 -24.90 -0.42
N LEU A 183 -1.80 -25.62 -0.72
CA LEU A 183 -0.52 -25.03 -1.10
C LEU A 183 -0.76 -24.50 -2.50
N TYR A 184 -1.22 -23.26 -2.61
CA TYR A 184 -1.16 -22.56 -3.88
C TYR A 184 0.28 -22.61 -4.37
N GLU A 185 0.48 -23.09 -5.60
CA GLU A 185 1.80 -23.06 -6.19
C GLU A 185 2.29 -21.60 -6.22
N PRO A 186 3.49 -21.32 -5.69
CA PRO A 186 4.01 -19.98 -5.68
C PRO A 186 4.22 -19.50 -7.13
N VAL A 187 3.72 -18.31 -7.43
CA VAL A 187 3.80 -17.72 -8.78
C VAL A 187 4.99 -16.77 -8.84
N ILE A 188 5.84 -16.88 -9.87
CA ILE A 188 6.89 -15.89 -10.13
C ILE A 188 6.50 -15.10 -11.38
N ILE A 189 6.29 -13.80 -11.21
CA ILE A 189 6.02 -12.89 -12.32
C ILE A 189 7.36 -12.47 -12.92
N ASP A 190 7.60 -12.75 -14.21
CA ASP A 190 8.74 -12.20 -14.93
C ASP A 190 8.30 -11.04 -15.84
N LEU A 191 8.97 -9.89 -15.69
CA LEU A 191 8.75 -8.74 -16.57
C LEU A 191 9.20 -9.00 -18.02
N LYS A 192 10.13 -9.92 -18.27
CA LYS A 192 10.58 -10.26 -19.64
C LYS A 192 9.46 -10.94 -20.44
N ASP A 193 8.67 -11.79 -19.78
CA ASP A 193 7.63 -12.61 -20.41
C ASP A 193 6.39 -11.80 -20.82
N ILE A 194 6.22 -10.58 -20.31
CA ILE A 194 5.08 -9.72 -20.63
C ILE A 194 5.31 -9.03 -22.00
N PRO A 195 4.49 -9.27 -23.03
CA PRO A 195 4.73 -8.76 -24.39
C PRO A 195 4.14 -7.35 -24.60
N PHE A 196 4.51 -6.39 -23.75
CA PHE A 196 4.04 -4.99 -23.86
C PHE A 196 5.19 -3.98 -23.84
N ASP A 197 4.88 -2.71 -24.09
CA ASP A 197 5.81 -1.60 -23.80
C ASP A 197 6.11 -1.51 -22.31
N LEU A 198 7.26 -0.95 -21.93
CA LEU A 198 7.73 -0.87 -20.55
C LEU A 198 6.65 -0.43 -19.54
N GLU A 199 5.97 0.70 -19.80
CA GLU A 199 4.95 1.22 -18.88
C GLU A 199 3.77 0.27 -18.73
N LYS A 200 3.29 -0.31 -19.84
CA LYS A 200 2.21 -1.30 -19.82
C LYS A 200 2.64 -2.58 -19.11
N LYS A 201 3.88 -3.06 -19.31
CA LYS A 201 4.41 -4.23 -18.59
C LYS A 201 4.36 -4.03 -17.08
N LEU A 202 4.75 -2.84 -16.61
CA LEU A 202 4.77 -2.52 -15.19
C LEU A 202 3.35 -2.41 -14.62
N SER A 203 2.45 -1.72 -15.31
CA SER A 203 1.03 -1.66 -14.94
C SER A 203 0.38 -3.05 -14.87
N CYS A 204 0.75 -3.94 -15.78
CA CYS A 204 0.34 -5.34 -15.81
C CYS A 204 0.86 -6.13 -14.60
N ALA A 205 2.15 -5.98 -14.29
CA ALA A 205 2.77 -6.61 -13.12
C ALA A 205 2.16 -6.14 -11.80
N VAL A 206 1.86 -4.84 -11.67
CA VAL A 206 1.15 -4.29 -10.52
C VAL A 206 -0.25 -4.93 -10.37
N PHE A 207 -0.99 -5.06 -11.47
CA PHE A 207 -2.30 -5.73 -11.45
C PHE A 207 -2.18 -7.18 -10.99
N MET A 208 -1.23 -7.95 -11.52
CA MET A 208 -1.00 -9.35 -11.12
C MET A 208 -0.63 -9.47 -9.64
N ILE A 209 0.32 -8.67 -9.14
CA ILE A 209 0.69 -8.65 -7.72
C ILE A 209 -0.54 -8.35 -6.83
N ASN A 210 -1.34 -7.37 -7.22
CA ASN A 210 -2.55 -7.01 -6.48
C ASN A 210 -3.60 -8.13 -6.51
N SER A 211 -3.74 -8.86 -7.61
CA SER A 211 -4.66 -9.99 -7.74
C SER A 211 -4.21 -11.18 -6.90
N LEU A 212 -2.94 -11.59 -7.01
CA LEU A 212 -2.37 -12.71 -6.26
C LEU A 212 -2.40 -12.46 -4.75
N TYR A 213 -2.09 -11.23 -4.31
CA TYR A 213 -2.21 -10.85 -2.90
C TYR A 213 -3.65 -10.97 -2.39
N LYS A 214 -4.65 -10.54 -3.18
CA LYS A 214 -6.06 -10.67 -2.80
C LYS A 214 -6.52 -12.13 -2.72
N GLN A 215 -5.95 -13.00 -3.55
CA GLN A 215 -6.23 -14.44 -3.56
C GLN A 215 -5.45 -15.22 -2.50
N GLY A 216 -4.47 -14.60 -1.82
CA GLY A 216 -3.63 -15.26 -0.82
C GLY A 216 -2.60 -16.23 -1.43
N ILE A 217 -2.29 -16.08 -2.73
CA ILE A 217 -1.32 -16.91 -3.44
C ILE A 217 0.08 -16.33 -3.22
N PRO A 218 1.09 -17.10 -2.77
CA PRO A 218 2.45 -16.60 -2.67
C PRO A 218 2.98 -16.14 -4.03
N PHE A 219 3.52 -14.92 -4.11
CA PHE A 219 3.97 -14.33 -5.36
C PHE A 219 5.39 -13.76 -5.26
N GLY A 220 6.17 -13.98 -6.31
CA GLY A 220 7.52 -13.48 -6.51
C GLY A 220 7.60 -12.61 -7.76
N LEU A 221 8.71 -11.90 -7.91
CA LEU A 221 8.94 -11.01 -9.05
C LEU A 221 10.36 -11.21 -9.56
N ARG A 222 10.53 -11.32 -10.87
CA ARG A 222 11.82 -11.29 -11.55
C ARG A 222 11.91 -10.02 -12.37
N ILE A 223 12.91 -9.20 -12.06
CA ILE A 223 13.24 -7.96 -12.78
C ILE A 223 14.69 -8.10 -13.26
N ASP A 224 14.90 -8.23 -14.57
CA ASP A 224 16.21 -8.46 -15.18
C ASP A 224 16.95 -9.65 -14.56
N ASP A 225 17.96 -9.42 -13.72
CA ASP A 225 18.74 -10.44 -13.00
C ASP A 225 18.38 -10.53 -11.51
N LYS A 226 17.47 -9.68 -11.01
CA LYS A 226 17.01 -9.69 -9.63
C LYS A 226 15.78 -10.59 -9.48
N LEU A 227 15.90 -11.62 -8.65
CA LEU A 227 14.80 -12.48 -8.25
C LEU A 227 14.36 -12.15 -6.82
N PHE A 228 13.08 -11.82 -6.68
CA PHE A 228 12.41 -11.72 -5.39
C PHE A 228 11.60 -13.01 -5.16
N PRO A 229 11.94 -13.81 -4.13
CA PRO A 229 11.30 -15.10 -3.91
C PRO A 229 9.82 -14.93 -3.57
N PRO A 230 8.98 -15.95 -3.85
CA PRO A 230 7.57 -15.90 -3.53
C PRO A 230 7.28 -15.77 -2.03
N GLU A 231 6.49 -14.77 -1.66
CA GLU A 231 6.01 -14.54 -0.30
C GLU A 231 4.58 -13.97 -0.37
N CYS A 232 3.80 -14.12 0.70
CA CYS A 232 2.42 -13.64 0.78
C CYS A 232 2.25 -12.66 1.97
N SER A 233 3.03 -11.58 1.98
CA SER A 233 2.96 -10.53 3.02
C SER A 233 2.72 -9.15 2.42
N GLN A 234 2.07 -8.26 3.19
CA GLN A 234 1.84 -6.87 2.79
C GLN A 234 3.16 -6.12 2.58
N SER A 235 4.15 -6.34 3.44
CA SER A 235 5.48 -5.76 3.32
C SER A 235 6.18 -6.20 2.03
N HIS A 236 6.06 -7.48 1.66
CA HIS A 236 6.58 -8.00 0.39
C HIS A 236 5.87 -7.37 -0.80
N LYS A 237 4.53 -7.30 -0.78
CA LYS A 237 3.74 -6.61 -1.81
C LYS A 237 4.26 -5.18 -2.05
N ILE A 238 4.36 -4.37 -1.00
CA ILE A 238 4.81 -2.97 -1.07
C ILE A 238 6.25 -2.88 -1.58
N ARG A 239 7.12 -3.81 -1.18
CA ARG A 239 8.50 -3.90 -1.65
C ARG A 239 8.55 -4.12 -3.17
N LEU A 240 7.77 -5.07 -3.69
CA LEU A 240 7.70 -5.34 -5.13
C LEU A 240 7.13 -4.15 -5.92
N LEU A 241 6.05 -3.54 -5.43
CA LEU A 241 5.48 -2.33 -6.04
C LEU A 241 6.46 -1.16 -6.08
N ARG A 242 7.27 -0.99 -5.03
CA ARG A 242 8.34 0.01 -4.99
C ARG A 242 9.42 -0.22 -6.05
N GLU A 243 9.86 -1.47 -6.24
CA GLU A 243 10.83 -1.80 -7.29
C GLU A 243 10.26 -1.50 -8.68
N LEU A 244 8.99 -1.87 -8.94
CA LEU A 244 8.29 -1.55 -10.19
C LEU A 244 8.14 -0.04 -10.42
N ALA A 245 7.92 0.75 -9.36
CA ALA A 245 7.81 2.20 -9.46
C ALA A 245 9.15 2.88 -9.80
N LEU A 246 10.26 2.34 -9.30
CA LEU A 246 11.60 2.90 -9.52
C LEU A 246 12.28 2.37 -10.80
N TYR A 247 11.77 1.28 -11.36
CA TYR A 247 12.32 0.63 -12.54
C TYR A 247 12.38 1.57 -13.75
N GLY A 248 13.52 1.69 -14.42
CA GLY A 248 13.71 2.58 -15.58
C GLY A 248 13.78 4.09 -15.27
N SER A 249 13.28 4.55 -14.12
CA SER A 249 13.36 5.97 -13.71
C SER A 249 14.76 6.40 -13.28
N GLN A 250 15.63 5.46 -12.89
CA GLN A 250 17.03 5.77 -12.55
C GLN A 250 17.93 6.02 -13.77
N ASN A 251 17.51 5.63 -14.98
CA ASN A 251 18.29 5.80 -16.22
C ASN A 251 18.02 7.13 -16.95
N GLN A 252 17.23 8.05 -16.38
CA GLN A 252 16.92 9.35 -16.98
C GLN A 252 17.60 10.53 -16.26
N ARG A 253 18.78 10.32 -15.67
CA ARG A 253 19.63 11.42 -15.17
C ARG A 253 20.67 11.83 -16.19
#